data_AF-A0A4Q3C7C9-F1
#
_entry.id   AF-A0A4Q3C7C9-F1
#
_cell.length_a   1.000
_cell.length_b   1.000
_cell.length_c   1.000
_cell.angle_alpha   90.00
_cell.angle_beta   90.00
_cell.angle_gamma   90.00
#
_symmetry.space_group_name_H-M   'P 1'
#
loop_
_entity.id
_entity.type
_entity.pdbx_description
1 polymer ?
#
loop_
_entity_poly.entity_id
_entity_poly.type
_entity_poly.pdbx_seq_one_letter_code
_entity_poly.pdbx_strand_id
1 'polypeptide(L)'
;MTYHDQIAQNRQLITSFDGRWDGIDAEAVARMQLQNRFRTGLDIARYTAAIMRRDMAAYDADPSQYTQSLGCWHGFIGQQKMISIKKHFQSTDRRYLYLSGWMVAALRSEFGPLPDQSMHEKTSVPALIEELYTFLRQADARELGMMFREIDKARESGNNVEEQRLIHAVENYQTHVV
;
A
#
# COMPACT_ATOMS: atom_id res chain seq x y z
N MET A 1 14.02 8.25 -2.66
CA MET A 1 13.91 9.66 -2.21
C MET A 1 13.42 9.64 -0.79
N THR A 2 14.11 10.35 0.09
CA THR A 2 13.74 10.50 1.50
C THR A 2 12.53 11.44 1.63
N TYR A 3 11.97 11.53 2.84
CA TYR A 3 10.89 12.47 3.10
C TYR A 3 11.33 13.92 2.85
N HIS A 4 12.53 14.28 3.33
CA HIS A 4 13.09 15.62 3.16
C HIS A 4 13.44 15.95 1.70
N ASP A 5 13.96 14.98 0.93
CA ASP A 5 14.23 15.19 -0.51
C ASP A 5 12.95 15.60 -1.24
N GLN A 6 11.83 14.95 -0.91
CA GLN A 6 10.55 15.19 -1.56
C GLN A 6 9.98 16.57 -1.20
N ILE A 7 10.13 17.01 0.06
CA ILE A 7 9.80 18.38 0.47
C ILE A 7 10.66 19.40 -0.28
N ALA A 8 11.96 19.17 -0.37
CA ALA A 8 12.89 20.07 -1.06
C ALA A 8 12.57 20.19 -2.55
N GLN A 9 12.30 19.07 -3.22
CA GLN A 9 11.89 19.05 -4.63
C GLN A 9 10.58 19.80 -4.86
N ASN A 10 9.56 19.55 -4.03
CA ASN A 10 8.28 20.24 -4.13
C ASN A 10 8.43 21.74 -3.88
N ARG A 11 9.27 22.14 -2.92
CA ARG A 11 9.58 23.56 -2.66
C ARG A 11 10.24 24.23 -3.86
N GLN A 12 11.24 23.58 -4.47
CA GLN A 12 11.88 24.08 -5.69
C GLN A 12 10.89 24.26 -6.83
N LEU A 13 9.99 23.28 -7.02
CA LEU A 13 8.94 23.37 -8.04
C LEU A 13 8.00 24.54 -7.76
N ILE A 14 7.48 24.68 -6.53
CA ILE A 14 6.59 25.78 -6.14
C ILE A 14 7.25 27.15 -6.40
N THR A 15 8.52 27.32 -5.99
CA THR A 15 9.25 28.58 -6.21
C THR A 15 9.48 28.90 -7.69
N SER A 16 9.55 27.89 -8.57
CA SER A 16 9.72 28.10 -10.01
C SER A 16 8.52 28.76 -10.71
N PHE A 17 7.38 28.89 -10.04
CA PHE A 17 6.17 29.55 -10.56
C PHE A 17 6.03 31.03 -10.17
N ASP A 18 7.13 31.70 -9.79
CA ASP A 18 7.20 33.16 -9.57
C ASP A 18 6.08 33.71 -8.65
N GLY A 19 5.88 33.07 -7.49
CA GLY A 19 4.90 33.50 -6.48
C GLY A 19 3.45 33.09 -6.77
N ARG A 20 3.16 32.53 -7.95
CA ARG A 20 1.78 32.10 -8.30
C ARG A 20 1.28 30.92 -7.45
N TRP A 21 2.20 30.19 -6.82
CA TRP A 21 1.92 28.98 -6.05
C TRP A 21 2.17 29.15 -4.54
N ASP A 22 2.26 30.39 -4.04
CA ASP A 22 2.59 30.68 -2.63
C ASP A 22 1.57 30.12 -1.61
N GLY A 23 0.37 29.78 -2.04
CA GLY A 23 -0.63 29.10 -1.20
C GLY A 23 -0.44 27.59 -1.04
N ILE A 24 0.57 26.98 -1.68
CA ILE A 24 0.81 25.55 -1.66
C ILE A 24 1.91 25.21 -0.64
N ASP A 25 1.59 24.37 0.33
CA ASP A 25 2.57 23.85 1.28
C ASP A 25 3.34 22.65 0.71
N ALA A 26 4.66 22.79 0.56
CA ALA A 26 5.53 21.76 -0.03
C ALA A 26 5.54 20.46 0.78
N GLU A 27 5.38 20.54 2.10
CA GLU A 27 5.39 19.39 2.98
C GLU A 27 4.08 18.61 2.92
N ALA A 28 2.94 19.30 2.86
CA ALA A 28 1.63 18.71 2.62
C ALA A 28 1.61 17.95 1.29
N VAL A 29 2.17 18.53 0.22
CA VAL A 29 2.32 17.84 -1.08
C VAL A 29 3.20 16.60 -0.95
N ALA A 30 4.33 16.67 -0.24
CA ALA A 30 5.20 15.53 -0.02
C ALA A 30 4.48 14.40 0.75
N ARG A 31 3.71 14.73 1.80
CA ARG A 31 2.90 13.77 2.56
C ARG A 31 1.87 13.07 1.67
N MET A 32 1.15 13.82 0.83
CA MET A 32 0.19 13.26 -0.13
C MET A 32 0.86 12.32 -1.14
N GLN A 33 2.06 12.68 -1.61
CA GLN A 33 2.83 11.83 -2.54
C GLN A 33 3.30 10.53 -1.86
N LEU A 34 3.77 10.59 -0.62
CA LEU A 34 4.18 9.40 0.16
C LEU A 34 3.00 8.48 0.47
N GLN A 35 1.85 9.07 0.83
CA GLN A 35 0.59 8.33 1.04
C GLN A 35 0.09 7.64 -0.24
N ASN A 36 0.54 8.10 -1.42
CA ASN A 36 0.20 7.53 -2.72
C ASN A 36 1.44 6.98 -3.45
N ARG A 37 2.23 6.16 -2.76
CA ARG A 37 3.46 5.52 -3.28
C ARG A 37 3.24 4.80 -4.61
N PHE A 38 2.15 4.06 -4.75
CA PHE A 38 1.80 3.33 -5.97
C PHE A 38 0.74 4.12 -6.75
N ARG A 39 1.17 4.79 -7.82
CA ARG A 39 0.31 5.68 -8.61
C ARG A 39 -0.59 4.93 -9.57
N THR A 40 -0.12 3.79 -10.07
CA THR A 40 -0.85 2.97 -11.04
C THR A 40 -0.80 1.48 -10.66
N GLY A 41 -1.75 0.70 -11.20
CA GLY A 41 -1.71 -0.76 -11.07
C GLY A 41 -0.47 -1.39 -11.71
N LEU A 42 0.16 -0.75 -12.70
CA LEU A 42 1.41 -1.24 -13.29
C LEU A 42 2.60 -1.09 -12.33
N ASP A 43 2.61 -0.04 -11.51
CA ASP A 43 3.65 0.13 -10.47
C ASP A 43 3.54 -0.98 -9.42
N ILE A 44 2.30 -1.30 -9.03
CA ILE A 44 2.01 -2.42 -8.12
C ILE A 44 2.47 -3.73 -8.75
N ALA A 45 2.04 -4.02 -9.99
CA ALA A 45 2.38 -5.27 -10.66
C ALA A 45 3.89 -5.48 -10.81
N ARG A 46 4.65 -4.42 -11.16
CA ARG A 46 6.12 -4.49 -11.23
C ARG A 46 6.74 -4.76 -9.86
N TYR A 47 6.26 -4.06 -8.83
CA TYR A 47 6.74 -4.20 -7.46
C TYR A 47 6.49 -5.61 -6.90
N THR A 48 5.26 -6.11 -6.98
CA THR A 48 4.88 -7.41 -6.41
C THR A 48 5.43 -8.58 -7.23
N ALA A 49 5.61 -8.43 -8.55
CA ALA A 49 6.31 -9.42 -9.36
C ALA A 49 7.78 -9.61 -8.91
N ALA A 50 8.47 -8.53 -8.54
CA ALA A 50 9.84 -8.62 -8.02
C ALA A 50 9.88 -9.34 -6.66
N ILE A 51 8.91 -9.10 -5.77
CA ILE A 51 8.77 -9.81 -4.49
C ILE A 51 8.58 -11.31 -4.73
N MET A 52 7.64 -11.68 -5.60
CA MET A 52 7.37 -13.08 -5.90
C MET A 52 8.61 -13.79 -6.47
N ARG A 53 9.36 -13.15 -7.37
CA ARG A 53 10.61 -13.71 -7.92
C ARG A 53 11.68 -13.91 -6.85
N ARG A 54 11.82 -12.96 -5.92
CA ARG A 54 12.74 -13.09 -4.77
C ARG A 54 12.33 -14.26 -3.88
N ASP A 55 11.05 -14.40 -3.58
CA ASP A 55 10.56 -15.45 -2.69
C ASP A 55 10.63 -16.84 -3.36
N MET A 56 10.45 -16.94 -4.69
CA MET A 56 10.72 -18.16 -5.46
C MET A 56 12.18 -18.59 -5.32
N ALA A 57 13.12 -17.67 -5.52
CA ALA A 57 14.56 -17.97 -5.38
C ALA A 57 14.93 -18.36 -3.94
N ALA A 58 14.28 -17.77 -2.94
CA ALA A 58 14.47 -18.16 -1.54
C ALA A 58 13.97 -19.58 -1.26
N TYR A 59 12.82 -19.96 -1.83
CA TYR A 59 12.30 -21.33 -1.72
C TYR A 59 13.15 -22.36 -2.45
N ASP A 60 13.67 -22.01 -3.65
CA ASP A 60 14.58 -22.89 -4.40
C ASP A 60 15.86 -23.18 -3.62
N ALA A 61 16.36 -22.20 -2.84
CA ALA A 61 17.52 -22.35 -1.99
C ALA A 61 17.21 -23.10 -0.67
N ASP A 62 16.02 -22.88 -0.10
CA ASP A 62 15.56 -23.50 1.14
C ASP A 62 14.03 -23.69 1.12
N PRO A 63 13.53 -24.94 0.98
CA PRO A 63 12.09 -25.22 0.93
C PRO A 63 11.30 -24.82 2.19
N SER A 64 11.97 -24.58 3.32
CA SER A 64 11.30 -24.05 4.52
C SER A 64 10.84 -22.60 4.34
N GLN A 65 11.38 -21.90 3.34
CA GLN A 65 11.08 -20.50 3.02
C GLN A 65 9.86 -20.38 2.08
N TYR A 66 8.82 -21.19 2.30
CA TYR A 66 7.59 -21.17 1.52
C TYR A 66 6.73 -19.93 1.79
N THR A 67 5.72 -19.73 0.95
CA THR A 67 4.82 -18.57 0.99
C THR A 67 3.38 -18.99 1.27
N GLN A 68 2.57 -18.08 1.80
CA GLN A 68 1.18 -18.38 2.19
C GLN A 68 0.23 -17.28 1.75
N SER A 69 -1.01 -17.68 1.49
CA SER A 69 -2.10 -16.78 1.15
C SER A 69 -3.42 -17.30 1.70
N LEU A 70 -4.40 -16.42 1.74
CA LEU A 70 -5.81 -16.74 1.95
C LEU A 70 -6.59 -16.01 0.88
N GLY A 71 -7.66 -16.65 0.39
CA GLY A 71 -8.60 -16.04 -0.54
C GLY A 71 -9.27 -14.80 0.06
N CYS A 72 -9.35 -13.71 -0.69
CA CYS A 72 -10.09 -12.51 -0.29
C CYS A 72 -11.12 -12.15 -1.36
N TRP A 73 -12.40 -12.22 -1.02
CA TRP A 73 -13.51 -11.95 -1.94
C TRP A 73 -13.88 -10.46 -2.05
N HIS A 74 -13.29 -9.59 -1.22
CA HIS A 74 -13.52 -8.15 -1.22
C HIS A 74 -12.30 -7.38 -0.71
N GLY A 75 -12.12 -6.14 -1.17
CA GLY A 75 -11.02 -5.26 -0.81
C GLY A 75 -10.85 -5.07 0.69
N PHE A 76 -11.96 -4.83 1.39
CA PHE A 76 -11.97 -4.72 2.85
C PHE A 76 -11.45 -5.98 3.56
N ILE A 77 -11.79 -7.18 3.08
CA ILE A 77 -11.30 -8.43 3.67
C ILE A 77 -9.79 -8.56 3.47
N GLY A 78 -9.30 -8.25 2.26
CA GLY A 78 -7.86 -8.19 1.97
C GLY A 78 -7.13 -7.18 2.85
N GLN A 79 -7.73 -6.01 3.06
CA GLN A 79 -7.21 -4.96 3.94
C GLN A 79 -7.04 -5.43 5.38
N GLN A 80 -8.10 -5.97 5.99
CA GLN A 80 -8.06 -6.41 7.38
C GLN A 80 -7.07 -7.57 7.57
N LYS A 81 -6.97 -8.47 6.58
CA LYS A 81 -5.95 -9.51 6.58
C LYS A 81 -4.54 -8.92 6.65
N MET A 82 -4.20 -7.96 5.79
CA MET A 82 -2.85 -7.37 5.78
C MET A 82 -2.55 -6.53 7.02
N ILE A 83 -3.54 -5.79 7.54
CA ILE A 83 -3.42 -5.07 8.82
C ILE A 83 -3.14 -6.06 9.97
N SER A 84 -3.90 -7.15 10.04
CA SER A 84 -3.70 -8.20 11.04
C SER A 84 -2.31 -8.83 10.95
N ILE A 85 -1.84 -9.10 9.73
CA ILE A 85 -0.50 -9.64 9.49
C ILE A 85 0.58 -8.69 10.02
N LYS A 86 0.56 -7.40 9.65
CA LYS A 86 1.52 -6.43 10.16
C LYS A 86 1.47 -6.30 11.67
N LYS A 87 0.27 -6.28 12.26
CA LYS A 87 0.08 -6.17 13.71
C LYS A 87 0.71 -7.33 14.48
N HIS A 88 0.54 -8.56 14.01
CA HIS A 88 0.93 -9.76 14.75
C HIS A 88 2.30 -10.33 14.37
N PHE A 89 2.73 -10.16 13.11
CA PHE A 89 3.97 -10.72 12.59
C PHE A 89 5.02 -9.67 12.23
N GLN A 90 4.69 -8.38 12.30
CA GLN A 90 5.59 -7.24 12.05
C GLN A 90 6.19 -7.17 10.63
N SER A 91 5.94 -8.16 9.77
CA SER A 91 6.32 -8.17 8.37
C SER A 91 5.20 -8.72 7.49
N THR A 92 5.15 -8.24 6.25
CA THR A 92 4.33 -8.80 5.16
C THR A 92 5.07 -9.83 4.29
N ASP A 93 6.35 -10.10 4.57
CA ASP A 93 7.15 -11.05 3.79
C ASP A 93 6.49 -12.42 3.71
N ARG A 94 6.47 -12.98 2.49
CA ARG A 94 5.89 -14.32 2.17
C ARG A 94 4.41 -14.45 2.47
N ARG A 95 3.70 -13.33 2.57
CA ARG A 95 2.24 -13.28 2.72
C ARG A 95 1.66 -12.61 1.49
N TYR A 96 0.81 -13.35 0.78
CA TYR A 96 0.19 -12.90 -0.46
C TYR A 96 -1.34 -12.85 -0.34
N LEU A 97 -1.97 -12.11 -1.25
CA LEU A 97 -3.40 -12.22 -1.50
C LEU A 97 -3.68 -13.30 -2.56
N TYR A 98 -4.76 -14.05 -2.37
CA TYR A 98 -5.28 -14.97 -3.39
C TYR A 98 -6.65 -14.50 -3.85
N LEU A 99 -6.83 -14.42 -5.17
CA LEU A 99 -8.10 -14.10 -5.80
C LEU A 99 -8.73 -15.39 -6.30
N SER A 100 -9.78 -15.84 -5.63
CA SER A 100 -10.49 -17.07 -5.97
C SER A 100 -11.56 -16.80 -7.03
N GLY A 101 -11.44 -17.43 -8.20
CA GLY A 101 -12.48 -17.39 -9.25
C GLY A 101 -13.83 -17.92 -8.75
N TRP A 102 -13.81 -18.97 -7.92
CA TRP A 102 -15.00 -19.49 -7.24
C TRP A 102 -15.71 -18.42 -6.40
N MET A 103 -14.96 -17.67 -5.56
CA MET A 103 -15.57 -16.61 -4.74
C MET A 103 -16.06 -15.43 -5.59
N VAL A 104 -15.41 -15.15 -6.72
CA VAL A 104 -15.91 -14.15 -7.68
C VAL A 104 -17.27 -14.59 -8.23
N ALA A 105 -17.38 -15.84 -8.72
CA ALA A 105 -18.64 -16.38 -9.22
C ALA A 105 -19.75 -16.37 -8.15
N ALA A 106 -19.42 -16.78 -6.93
CA ALA A 106 -20.38 -16.91 -5.85
C ALA A 106 -20.84 -15.57 -5.24
N LEU A 107 -19.99 -14.53 -5.23
CA LEU A 107 -20.22 -13.33 -4.42
C LEU A 107 -20.09 -11.99 -5.17
N ARG A 108 -19.51 -11.97 -6.37
CA ARG A 108 -19.13 -10.71 -7.06
C ARG A 108 -19.79 -10.50 -8.42
N SER A 109 -20.50 -11.50 -8.90
CA SER A 109 -21.28 -11.46 -10.13
C SER A 109 -22.48 -10.52 -9.99
N GLU A 110 -22.72 -9.67 -11.01
CA GLU A 110 -23.93 -8.84 -11.10
C GLU A 110 -25.23 -9.70 -11.18
N PHE A 111 -25.10 -10.96 -11.60
CA PHE A 111 -26.21 -11.93 -11.65
C PHE A 111 -26.53 -12.56 -10.28
N GLY A 112 -25.84 -12.16 -9.22
CA GLY A 112 -25.88 -12.85 -7.94
C GLY A 112 -25.07 -14.16 -7.95
N PRO A 113 -25.27 -15.06 -6.97
CA PRO A 113 -24.45 -16.25 -6.82
C PRO A 113 -24.54 -17.21 -8.02
N LEU A 114 -23.39 -17.51 -8.62
CA LEU A 114 -23.25 -18.48 -9.71
C LEU A 114 -22.34 -19.65 -9.31
N PRO A 115 -22.50 -20.84 -9.92
CA PRO A 115 -21.52 -21.91 -9.79
C PRO A 115 -20.21 -21.53 -10.49
N ASP A 116 -19.12 -22.18 -10.10
CA ASP A 116 -17.77 -21.94 -10.63
C ASP A 116 -17.59 -22.56 -12.03
N GLN A 117 -18.23 -21.93 -13.01
CA GLN A 117 -18.26 -22.35 -14.41
C GLN A 117 -17.95 -21.17 -15.36
N SER A 118 -17.32 -20.11 -14.85
CA SER A 118 -16.96 -18.91 -15.62
C SER A 118 -18.12 -18.23 -16.35
N MET A 119 -19.32 -18.25 -15.76
CA MET A 119 -20.54 -17.67 -16.35
C MET A 119 -20.78 -16.20 -15.97
N HIS A 120 -20.09 -15.68 -14.95
CA HIS A 120 -20.17 -14.28 -14.54
C HIS A 120 -19.50 -13.37 -15.59
N GLU A 121 -19.85 -12.09 -15.56
CA GLU A 121 -19.18 -11.06 -16.35
C GLU A 121 -17.68 -11.05 -16.06
N LYS A 122 -16.84 -11.25 -17.09
CA LYS A 122 -15.39 -11.42 -16.90
C LYS A 122 -14.71 -10.21 -16.23
N THR A 123 -15.36 -9.05 -16.23
CA THR A 123 -14.88 -7.81 -15.62
C THR A 123 -14.89 -7.86 -14.09
N SER A 124 -15.67 -8.73 -13.43
CA SER A 124 -15.66 -8.83 -11.96
C SER A 124 -14.30 -9.30 -11.42
N VAL A 125 -13.55 -10.09 -12.20
CA VAL A 125 -12.20 -10.54 -11.83
C VAL A 125 -11.21 -9.37 -11.72
N PRO A 126 -10.91 -8.59 -12.78
CA PRO A 126 -10.01 -7.44 -12.68
C PRO A 126 -10.56 -6.34 -11.77
N ALA A 127 -11.89 -6.16 -11.69
CA ALA A 127 -12.48 -5.20 -10.76
C ALA A 127 -12.15 -5.54 -9.29
N LEU A 128 -12.19 -6.83 -8.91
CA LEU A 128 -11.78 -7.25 -7.57
C LEU A 128 -10.27 -7.05 -7.34
N ILE A 129 -9.41 -7.23 -8.35
CA ILE A 129 -7.97 -6.94 -8.24
C ILE A 129 -7.76 -5.46 -7.92
N GLU A 130 -8.38 -4.58 -8.69
CA GLU A 130 -8.28 -3.12 -8.49
C GLU A 130 -8.83 -2.70 -7.13
N GLU A 131 -9.95 -3.27 -6.71
CA GLU A 131 -10.55 -3.02 -5.39
C GLU A 131 -9.62 -3.45 -4.26
N LEU A 132 -9.03 -4.65 -4.32
CA LEU A 132 -8.08 -5.13 -3.31
C LEU A 132 -6.92 -4.15 -3.15
N TYR A 133 -6.28 -3.75 -4.25
CA TYR A 133 -5.17 -2.82 -4.17
C TYR A 133 -5.57 -1.39 -3.79
N THR A 134 -6.79 -0.96 -4.13
CA THR A 134 -7.34 0.31 -3.64
C THR A 134 -7.43 0.33 -2.13
N PHE A 135 -7.96 -0.75 -1.53
CA PHE A 135 -8.07 -0.85 -0.08
C PHE A 135 -6.71 -0.98 0.61
N LEU A 136 -5.74 -1.70 0.03
CA LEU A 136 -4.39 -1.79 0.59
C LEU A 136 -3.65 -0.44 0.55
N ARG A 137 -3.72 0.27 -0.58
CA ARG A 137 -3.16 1.63 -0.71
C ARG A 137 -3.80 2.59 0.28
N GLN A 138 -5.10 2.47 0.52
CA GLN A 138 -5.77 3.31 1.51
C GLN A 138 -5.36 2.96 2.95
N ALA A 139 -5.03 1.71 3.25
CA ALA A 139 -4.46 1.34 4.55
C ALA A 139 -3.10 2.00 4.76
N ASP A 140 -2.24 2.03 3.72
CA ASP A 140 -0.98 2.76 3.75
C ASP A 140 -1.17 4.25 3.99
N ALA A 141 -2.04 4.89 3.21
CA ALA A 141 -2.32 6.32 3.33
C ALA A 141 -2.79 6.69 4.74
N ARG A 142 -3.65 5.83 5.34
CA ARG A 142 -4.14 6.03 6.71
C ARG A 142 -3.03 5.91 7.74
N GLU A 143 -2.20 4.86 7.68
CA GLU A 143 -1.10 4.67 8.64
C GLU A 143 -0.04 5.78 8.55
N LEU A 144 0.38 6.12 7.34
CA LEU A 144 1.28 7.25 7.12
C LEU A 144 0.66 8.57 7.58
N GLY A 145 -0.63 8.79 7.32
CA GLY A 145 -1.37 9.95 7.81
C GLY A 145 -1.39 10.07 9.34
N MET A 146 -1.47 8.95 10.06
CA MET A 146 -1.34 8.96 11.52
C MET A 146 0.09 9.33 11.93
N MET A 147 1.11 8.75 11.28
CA MET A 147 2.51 9.08 11.56
C MET A 147 2.82 10.57 11.36
N PHE A 148 2.32 11.18 10.28
CA PHE A 148 2.52 12.62 10.04
C PHE A 148 1.87 13.50 11.11
N ARG A 149 0.70 13.12 11.63
CA ARG A 149 0.07 13.84 12.75
C ARG A 149 0.90 13.74 14.03
N GLU A 150 1.53 12.59 14.28
CA GLU A 150 2.43 12.44 15.42
C GLU A 150 3.74 13.24 15.23
N ILE A 151 4.24 13.36 14.00
CA ILE A 151 5.37 14.25 13.67
C ILE A 151 5.01 15.70 14.01
N ASP A 152 3.83 16.17 13.62
CA ASP A 152 3.37 17.53 13.92
C ASP A 152 3.31 17.77 15.44
N LYS A 153 2.74 16.84 16.21
CA LYS A 153 2.70 16.91 17.68
C LYS A 153 4.10 16.91 18.30
N ALA A 154 5.03 16.10 17.78
CA ALA A 154 6.40 16.06 18.26
C ALA A 154 7.11 17.41 18.05
N ARG A 155 6.89 18.06 16.90
CA ARG A 155 7.40 19.40 16.60
C ARG A 155 6.78 20.47 17.49
N GLU A 156 5.46 20.46 17.65
CA GLU A 156 4.74 21.41 18.52
C GLU A 156 5.21 21.34 19.99
N SER A 157 5.60 20.15 20.45
CA SER A 157 6.14 19.93 21.80
C SER A 157 7.66 20.12 21.91
N GLY A 158 8.37 20.42 20.81
CA GLY A 158 9.83 20.56 20.77
C GLY A 158 10.60 19.25 21.00
N ASN A 159 9.94 18.10 20.83
CA ASN A 159 10.54 16.78 21.03
C ASN A 159 11.28 16.30 19.77
N ASN A 160 12.48 16.84 19.56
CA ASN A 160 13.31 16.54 18.38
C ASN A 160 13.69 15.05 18.28
N VAL A 161 13.84 14.34 19.40
CA VAL A 161 14.18 12.90 19.39
C VAL A 161 13.03 12.09 18.81
N GLU A 162 11.80 12.38 19.23
CA GLU A 162 10.61 11.69 18.74
C GLU A 162 10.30 12.05 17.28
N GLU A 163 10.48 13.31 16.90
CA GLU A 163 10.36 13.74 15.49
C GLU A 163 11.28 12.90 14.60
N GLN A 164 12.57 12.81 14.92
CA GLN A 164 13.54 12.05 14.13
C GLN A 164 13.20 10.55 14.07
N ARG A 165 12.74 9.98 15.18
CA ARG A 165 12.28 8.58 15.24
C ARG A 165 11.09 8.33 14.30
N LEU A 166 10.12 9.25 14.28
CA LEU A 166 8.93 9.14 13.42
C LEU A 166 9.25 9.36 11.95
N ILE A 167 10.13 10.32 11.62
CA ILE A 167 10.61 10.51 10.24
C ILE A 167 11.30 9.24 9.74
N HIS A 168 12.18 8.63 10.56
CA HIS A 168 12.81 7.36 10.20
C HIS A 168 11.78 6.23 10.00
N ALA A 169 10.70 6.20 10.79
CA ALA A 169 9.62 5.24 10.63
C ALA A 169 8.84 5.45 9.32
N VAL A 170 8.62 6.69 8.88
CA VAL A 170 8.01 7.02 7.59
C VAL A 170 8.90 6.55 6.43
N GLU A 171 10.21 6.78 6.51
CA GLU A 171 11.17 6.39 5.47
C GLU A 171 11.28 4.87 5.31
N ASN A 172 11.14 4.13 6.41
CA ASN A 172 11.20 2.67 6.44
C ASN A 172 9.80 2.02 6.49
N TYR A 173 8.76 2.77 6.15
CA TYR A 173 7.39 2.28 6.22
C TYR A 173 7.18 1.06 5.31
N GLN A 174 6.78 -0.06 5.91
CA GLN A 174 6.42 -1.28 5.19
C GLN A 174 4.97 -1.17 4.68
N THR A 175 4.81 -1.20 3.36
CA THR A 175 3.51 -1.17 2.67
C THR A 175 2.66 -2.41 2.94
N HIS A 176 1.34 -2.25 2.91
CA HIS A 176 0.38 -3.37 2.89
C HIS A 176 0.27 -4.03 1.51
N VAL A 177 0.80 -3.40 0.45
CA VAL A 177 0.82 -3.96 -0.91
C VAL A 177 1.80 -5.12 -0.98
N VAL A 178 1.30 -6.30 -1.35
CA VAL A 178 2.02 -7.58 -1.47
C VAL A 178 1.71 -8.29 -2.77
#